data_AF-A0A356ERX3-F1
#
_entry.id   AF-A0A356ERX3-F1
#
_cell.length_a   1.000
_cell.length_b   1.000
_cell.length_c   1.000
_cell.angle_alpha   90.00
_cell.angle_beta   90.00
_cell.angle_gamma   90.00
#
_symmetry.space_group_name_H-M   'P 1'
#
loop_
_entity.id
_entity.type
_entity.pdbx_description
1 polymer ?
#
loop_
_entity_poly.entity_id
_entity_poly.type
_entity_poly.pdbx_seq_one_letter_code
_entity_poly.pdbx_strand_id
1 'polypeptide(L)'
;PDARRFRRLVEEEAVALLVVGLPVHNDGGESQKSREAREFGAWLTDVTGVEVVYFDERFTSLEAEQFLLGAEMTSKRRKKRLDMVAAQIMLAAFLEAGGHGQEEPGSLDA
;
A
#
# COMPACT_ATOMS: atom_id res chain seq x y z
N PRO A 1 -10.45 12.08 0.94
CA PRO A 1 -10.40 11.00 1.97
C PRO A 1 -10.97 11.50 3.32
N ASP A 2 -11.54 10.63 4.17
CA ASP A 2 -12.15 11.04 5.46
C ASP A 2 -11.14 10.99 6.62
N ALA A 3 -10.58 12.14 6.99
CA ALA A 3 -9.62 12.29 8.09
C ALA A 3 -10.15 11.79 9.44
N ARG A 4 -11.47 11.86 9.70
CA ARG A 4 -12.04 11.41 10.98
C ARG A 4 -11.99 9.90 11.12
N ARG A 5 -12.17 9.18 10.02
CA ARG A 5 -12.09 7.72 10.01
C ARG A 5 -10.67 7.23 10.28
N PHE A 6 -9.66 7.82 9.65
CA PHE A 6 -8.26 7.41 9.85
C PHE A 6 -7.77 7.70 11.27
N ARG A 7 -8.10 8.87 11.83
CA ARG A 7 -7.77 9.19 13.23
C ARG A 7 -8.34 8.20 14.22
N ARG A 8 -9.64 7.87 14.11
CA ARG A 8 -10.27 6.86 14.97
C ARG A 8 -9.59 5.50 14.84
N LEU A 9 -9.34 5.05 13.61
CA LEU A 9 -8.72 3.74 13.38
C LEU A 9 -7.32 3.66 14.00
N VAL A 10 -6.51 4.70 13.83
CA VAL A 10 -5.17 4.77 14.41
C VAL A 10 -5.22 4.72 15.94
N GLU A 11 -6.16 5.44 16.55
CA GLU A 11 -6.35 5.47 18.01
C GLU A 11 -6.88 4.14 18.55
N GLU A 12 -7.94 3.60 17.94
CA GLU A 12 -8.62 2.37 18.37
C GLU A 12 -7.70 1.14 18.27
N GLU A 13 -6.88 1.06 17.23
CA GLU A 13 -6.00 -0.09 16.97
C GLU A 13 -4.56 0.14 17.45
N ALA A 14 -4.28 1.28 18.10
CA ALA A 14 -2.94 1.67 18.55
C ALA A 14 -1.87 1.55 17.44
N VAL A 15 -2.18 2.06 16.25
CA VAL A 15 -1.34 1.92 15.06
C VAL A 15 -0.04 2.70 15.25
N ALA A 16 1.10 2.00 15.19
CA ALA A 16 2.42 2.61 15.34
C ALA A 16 3.05 3.05 14.00
N LEU A 17 2.64 2.45 12.87
CA LEU A 17 3.21 2.69 11.55
C LEU A 17 2.16 2.43 10.48
N LEU A 18 2.11 3.27 9.46
CA LEU A 18 1.28 3.07 8.26
C LEU A 18 2.17 2.71 7.08
N VAL A 19 1.76 1.68 6.33
CA VAL A 19 2.46 1.26 5.09
C VAL A 19 1.62 1.65 3.89
N VAL A 20 2.19 2.45 2.99
CA VAL A 20 1.55 2.86 1.73
C VAL A 20 2.32 2.25 0.56
N GLY A 21 1.60 1.59 -0.34
CA GLY A 21 2.20 1.05 -1.55
C GLY A 21 2.69 2.17 -2.47
N LEU A 22 3.90 2.00 -3.00
CA LEU A 22 4.51 2.90 -3.98
C LEU A 22 4.60 2.17 -5.31
N PRO A 23 3.79 2.57 -6.31
CA PRO A 23 3.89 2.01 -7.65
C PRO A 23 5.19 2.52 -8.27
N VAL A 24 6.16 1.64 -8.44
CA VAL A 24 7.43 1.99 -9.08
C VAL A 24 7.42 1.54 -10.53
N HIS A 25 7.87 2.39 -11.45
CA HIS A 25 8.12 1.96 -12.83
C HIS A 25 9.41 1.15 -12.91
N ASN A 26 9.50 0.24 -13.88
CA ASN A 26 10.68 -0.61 -14.10
C ASN A 26 11.96 0.18 -14.41
N ASP A 27 11.85 1.46 -14.81
CA ASP A 27 12.97 2.36 -15.08
C ASP A 27 13.40 3.21 -13.87
N GLY A 28 12.76 3.02 -12.70
CA GLY A 28 13.03 3.78 -11.48
C GLY A 28 12.43 5.20 -11.46
N GLY A 29 11.70 5.60 -12.50
CA GLY A 29 11.07 6.93 -12.57
C GLY A 29 9.82 7.07 -11.71
N GLU A 30 9.62 8.24 -11.11
CA GLU A 30 8.34 8.58 -10.48
C GLU A 30 7.23 8.72 -11.52
N SER A 31 6.12 8.04 -11.27
CA SER A 31 4.90 8.17 -12.06
C SER A 31 3.88 9.09 -11.39
N GLN A 32 2.85 9.48 -12.14
CA GLN A 32 1.69 10.18 -11.58
C GLN A 32 1.09 9.42 -10.39
N LYS A 33 1.02 8.08 -10.45
CA LYS A 33 0.52 7.27 -9.34
C LYS A 33 1.46 7.25 -8.15
N SER A 34 2.77 7.26 -8.38
CA SER A 34 3.79 7.35 -7.33
C SER A 34 3.64 8.66 -6.56
N ARG A 35 3.42 9.76 -7.28
CA ARG A 35 3.16 11.08 -6.70
C ARG A 35 1.87 11.11 -5.88
N GLU A 36 0.78 10.60 -6.43
CA GLU A 36 -0.49 10.49 -5.70
C GLU A 36 -0.36 9.64 -4.42
N ALA A 37 0.42 8.56 -4.45
CA ALA A 37 0.72 7.75 -3.28
C ALA A 37 1.51 8.54 -2.23
N ARG A 38 2.52 9.30 -2.63
CA ARG A 38 3.30 10.17 -1.73
C ARG A 38 2.47 11.31 -1.14
N GLU A 39 1.63 11.96 -1.94
CA GLU A 39 0.70 12.99 -1.45
C GLU A 39 -0.29 12.41 -0.43
N PHE A 40 -0.81 11.20 -0.69
CA PHE A 40 -1.69 10.51 0.23
C PHE A 40 -0.98 10.11 1.53
N GLY A 41 0.26 9.62 1.45
CA GLY A 41 1.08 9.30 2.62
C GLY A 41 1.39 10.54 3.45
N ALA A 42 1.82 11.63 2.83
CA ALA A 42 2.04 12.91 3.53
C ALA A 42 0.77 13.41 4.23
N TRP A 43 -0.37 13.33 3.54
CA TRP A 43 -1.66 13.68 4.13
C TRP A 43 -2.03 12.75 5.30
N LEU A 44 -1.76 11.45 5.23
CA LEU A 44 -2.01 10.51 6.32
C LEU A 44 -1.18 10.88 7.56
N THR A 45 0.10 11.18 7.38
CA THR A 45 0.97 11.65 8.47
C THR A 45 0.42 12.92 9.11
N ASP A 46 0.04 13.92 8.31
CA ASP A 46 -0.51 15.19 8.80
C ASP A 46 -1.80 15.00 9.63
N VAL A 47 -2.72 14.16 9.15
CA VAL A 47 -4.02 14.00 9.81
C VAL A 47 -4.02 13.01 10.97
N THR A 48 -3.07 12.07 11.03
CA THR A 48 -3.02 11.01 12.05
C THR A 48 -1.89 11.18 13.05
N GLY A 49 -0.81 11.89 12.69
CA GLY A 49 0.41 11.96 13.48
C GLY A 49 1.25 10.68 13.46
N VAL A 50 0.85 9.66 12.71
CA VAL A 50 1.56 8.38 12.58
C VAL A 50 2.49 8.42 11.38
N GLU A 51 3.69 7.85 11.56
CA GLU A 51 4.68 7.72 10.50
C GLU A 51 4.14 6.85 9.35
N VAL A 52 4.42 7.29 8.12
CA VAL A 52 4.11 6.55 6.90
C VAL A 52 5.40 6.10 6.24
N VAL A 53 5.49 4.80 5.97
CA VAL A 53 6.55 4.20 5.15
C VAL A 53 5.99 3.75 3.82
N TYR A 54 6.85 3.79 2.80
CA TYR A 54 6.50 3.38 1.45
C TYR A 54 7.08 1.99 1.16
N PHE A 55 6.27 1.14 0.51
CA PHE A 55 6.67 -0.21 0.12
C PHE A 55 6.40 -0.45 -1.36
N ASP A 56 7.36 -1.06 -2.04
CA ASP A 56 7.32 -1.28 -3.48
C ASP A 56 6.27 -2.34 -3.85
N GLU A 57 5.28 -1.94 -4.66
CA GLU A 57 4.13 -2.79 -5.03
C GLU A 57 4.43 -3.84 -6.12
N ARG A 58 5.67 -3.96 -6.63
CA ARG A 58 6.01 -4.85 -7.77
C ARG A 58 5.57 -6.31 -7.62
N PHE A 59 5.29 -6.78 -6.41
CA PHE A 59 4.91 -8.17 -6.14
C PHE A 59 3.40 -8.41 -5.94
N THR A 60 2.57 -7.38 -5.72
CA THR A 60 1.27 -7.62 -5.03
C THR A 60 0.06 -7.75 -5.96
N SER A 61 0.07 -7.12 -7.14
CA SER A 61 -1.12 -7.08 -8.01
C SER A 61 -1.38 -8.39 -8.76
N LEU A 62 -0.34 -9.00 -9.34
CA LEU A 62 -0.49 -10.21 -10.17
C LEU A 62 -0.86 -11.44 -9.32
N GLU A 63 -0.27 -11.57 -8.12
CA GLU A 63 -0.56 -12.66 -7.18
C GLU A 63 -1.96 -12.52 -6.57
N ALA A 64 -2.38 -11.30 -6.23
CA ALA A 64 -3.73 -11.05 -5.69
C ALA A 64 -4.84 -11.31 -6.72
N GLU A 65 -4.61 -10.98 -7.99
CA GLU A 65 -5.56 -11.26 -9.08
C GLU A 65 -5.78 -12.77 -9.27
N GLN A 66 -4.71 -13.58 -9.20
CA GLN A 66 -4.80 -15.04 -9.29
C GLN A 66 -5.61 -15.65 -8.13
N PHE A 67 -5.51 -15.07 -6.93
CA PHE A 67 -6.22 -15.53 -5.74
C PHE A 67 -7.76 -15.39 -5.83
N LEU A 68 -8.28 -14.58 -6.76
CA LEU A 68 -9.71 -14.28 -6.89
C LEU A 68 -10.40 -14.92 -8.09
N LEU A 69 -9.69 -15.73 -8.89
CA LEU A 69 -10.25 -16.36 -10.09
C LEU A 69 -11.35 -17.41 -9.80
N GLY A 70 -11.59 -17.78 -8.54
CA GLY A 70 -12.54 -18.83 -8.16
C GLY A 70 -13.90 -18.41 -7.60
N ALA A 71 -14.22 -17.11 -7.49
CA ALA A 71 -15.44 -16.67 -6.78
C ALA A 71 -16.47 -15.97 -7.69
N GLU A 72 -17.69 -16.52 -7.74
CA GLU A 72 -18.86 -15.88 -8.35
C GLU A 72 -19.28 -14.65 -7.53
N MET A 73 -18.69 -13.50 -7.86
CA MET A 73 -18.93 -12.23 -7.17
C MET A 73 -19.14 -11.10 -8.17
N THR A 74 -20.02 -10.17 -7.82
CA THR A 74 -20.19 -8.92 -8.58
C THR A 74 -18.88 -8.14 -8.64
N SER A 75 -18.66 -7.41 -9.75
CA SER A 75 -17.40 -6.67 -10.00
C SER A 75 -16.99 -5.75 -8.85
N LYS A 76 -17.95 -5.02 -8.24
CA LYS A 76 -17.69 -4.14 -7.09
C LYS A 76 -17.25 -4.90 -5.84
N ARG A 77 -17.90 -6.03 -5.52
CA ARG A 77 -17.52 -6.86 -4.37
C ARG A 77 -16.18 -7.54 -4.60
N ARG A 78 -15.91 -7.96 -5.85
CA ARG A 78 -14.61 -8.50 -6.27
C ARG A 78 -13.50 -7.47 -6.08
N LYS A 79 -13.68 -6.23 -6.57
CA LYS A 79 -12.71 -5.15 -6.40
C LYS A 79 -12.41 -4.86 -4.93
N LYS A 80 -13.43 -4.68 -4.09
CA LYS A 80 -13.22 -4.44 -2.65
C LYS A 80 -12.42 -5.58 -1.99
N ARG A 81 -12.72 -6.84 -2.36
CA ARG A 81 -12.00 -8.00 -1.83
C ARG A 81 -10.57 -8.07 -2.35
N LEU A 82 -10.34 -7.73 -3.61
CA LEU A 82 -9.01 -7.61 -4.21
C LEU A 82 -8.17 -6.55 -3.48
N ASP A 83 -8.72 -5.37 -3.27
CA ASP A 83 -8.02 -4.27 -2.57
C ASP A 83 -7.61 -4.71 -1.15
N MET A 84 -8.50 -5.43 -0.43
CA MET A 84 -8.18 -5.97 0.89
C MET A 84 -7.08 -7.05 0.86
N VAL A 85 -7.15 -7.99 -0.08
CA VAL A 85 -6.17 -9.08 -0.22
C VAL A 85 -4.80 -8.51 -0.63
N ALA A 86 -4.77 -7.58 -1.57
CA ALA A 86 -3.54 -6.90 -1.99
C ALA A 86 -2.89 -6.16 -0.82
N ALA A 87 -3.67 -5.42 -0.01
CA ALA A 87 -3.15 -4.74 1.18
C ALA A 87 -2.59 -5.72 2.21
N GLN A 88 -3.23 -6.87 2.41
CA GLN A 88 -2.73 -7.92 3.32
C GLN A 88 -1.41 -8.53 2.83
N ILE A 89 -1.33 -8.88 1.54
CA ILE A 89 -0.11 -9.44 0.93
C ILE A 89 1.04 -8.43 1.03
N MET A 90 0.76 -7.16 0.70
CA MET A 90 1.74 -6.07 0.78
C MET A 90 2.28 -5.91 2.21
N LEU A 91 1.40 -5.90 3.22
CA LEU A 91 1.81 -5.78 4.61
C LEU A 91 2.63 -6.98 5.07
N ALA A 92 2.25 -8.21 4.68
CA ALA A 92 3.02 -9.41 4.99
C ALA A 92 4.43 -9.34 4.38
N ALA A 93 4.54 -8.97 3.10
CA ALA A 93 5.82 -8.81 2.43
C ALA A 93 6.71 -7.73 3.09
N PHE A 94 6.13 -6.61 3.51
CA PHE A 94 6.84 -5.56 4.25
C PHE A 94 7.39 -6.07 5.59
N LEU A 95 6.60 -6.83 6.34
CA LEU A 95 7.02 -7.41 7.62
C LEU A 95 8.12 -8.47 7.41
N GLU A 96 8.00 -9.30 6.38
CA GLU A 96 9.02 -10.30 6.02
C GLU A 96 10.34 -9.66 5.58
N ALA A 97 10.30 -8.49 4.95
CA ALA A 97 11.48 -7.71 4.57
C ALA A 97 12.16 -7.00 5.76
N GLY A 98 11.70 -7.22 6.99
CA GLY A 98 12.27 -6.64 8.21
C GLY A 98 11.70 -5.28 8.61
N GLY A 99 10.61 -4.84 7.97
CA GLY A 99 9.91 -3.61 8.35
C GLY A 99 10.65 -2.31 8.00
N HIS A 100 11.60 -2.35 7.07
CA HIS A 100 12.29 -1.17 6.57
C HIS A 100 11.58 -0.63 5.33
N GLY A 101 11.15 0.64 5.37
CA GLY A 101 10.62 1.32 4.20
C GLY A 101 11.70 1.50 3.13
N GLN A 102 11.32 1.43 1.85
CA GLN A 102 12.22 1.79 0.77
C GLN A 102 12.03 3.28 0.46
N GLU A 103 13.02 4.11 0.79
CA GLU A 103 12.99 5.55 0.49
C GLU A 103 13.13 5.81 -1.02
N GLU A 104 13.92 4.98 -1.70
CA GLU A 104 14.24 5.06 -3.12
C GLU A 104 14.19 3.65 -3.74
N PRO A 105 13.47 3.44 -4.85
CA PRO A 105 13.55 2.18 -5.57
C PRO A 105 14.94 2.08 -6.22
N GLY A 106 15.74 1.11 -5.78
CA GLY A 106 17.01 0.80 -6.44
C GLY A 106 16.79 0.46 -7.92
N SER A 107 17.65 0.99 -8.79
CA SER A 107 17.67 0.68 -10.23
C SER A 107 17.79 -0.84 -10.44
N LEU A 108 16.92 -1.41 -11.28
CA LEU A 108 17.03 -2.80 -11.75
C LEU A 108 18.11 -2.96 -12.84
N ASP A 109 19.26 -2.32 -12.67
CA ASP A 109 20.40 -2.53 -13.57
C ASP A 109 21.47 -3.33 -12.82
N ALA A 110 21.41 -4.65 -13.00
CA ALA A 110 22.50 -5.59 -12.74
C ALA A 110 22.78 -6.40 -14.01
#